data_AF-Q18AC1-F1
#
_entry.id   AF-Q18AC1-F1
#
_cell.length_a   1.000
_cell.length_b   1.000
_cell.length_c   1.000
_cell.angle_alpha   90.00
_cell.angle_beta   90.00
_cell.angle_gamma   90.00
#
_symmetry.space_group_name_H-M   'P 1'
#
loop_
_entity.id
_entity.type
_entity.pdbx_description
1 polymer ?
#
loop_
_entity_poly.entity_id
_entity_poly.type
_entity_poly.pdbx_seq_one_letter_code
_entity_poly.pdbx_strand_id
1 'polypeptide(L)' 'MTNKEMCKSNNLDEREVCKSFGKEICASCINDKGDCESKDCDIAYENWLEKEIVNYV' A
#
# COMPACT_ATOMS: atom_id res chain seq x y z
N MET A 1 8.55 -10.83 -4.86
CA MET A 1 7.11 -10.91 -4.54
C MET A 1 6.65 -9.50 -4.27
N THR A 2 5.67 -9.00 -5.01
CA THR A 2 5.07 -7.68 -4.76
C THR A 2 4.05 -7.75 -3.64
N ASN A 3 3.68 -6.60 -3.06
CA ASN A 3 2.57 -6.53 -2.11
C ASN A 3 1.26 -7.05 -2.71
N LYS A 4 1.02 -6.83 -4.00
CA LYS A 4 -0.12 -7.39 -4.74
C LYS A 4 -0.13 -8.91 -4.73
N GLU A 5 1.02 -9.55 -4.95
CA GLU A 5 1.14 -11.01 -4.93
C GLU A 5 0.96 -11.58 -3.51
N MET A 6 1.44 -10.87 -2.49
CA MET A 6 1.24 -11.22 -1.08
C MET A 6 -0.23 -11.12 -0.67
N CYS A 7 -0.93 -10.05 -1.05
CA CYS A 7 -2.36 -9.89 -0.75
C CYS A 7 -3.18 -11.03 -1.37
N LYS A 8 -2.89 -11.39 -2.63
CA LYS A 8 -3.52 -12.53 -3.30
C LYS A 8 -3.24 -13.86 -2.60
N SER A 9 -1.98 -14.08 -2.20
CA SER A 9 -1.56 -15.34 -1.55
C SER A 9 -2.20 -15.52 -0.17
N ASN A 10 -2.45 -14.42 0.54
CA ASN A 10 -3.08 -14.42 1.86
C ASN A 10 -4.61 -14.21 1.81
N ASN A 11 -5.20 -14.09 0.61
CA ASN A 11 -6.63 -13.81 0.39
C ASN A 11 -7.11 -12.56 1.16
N LEU A 12 -6.29 -11.51 1.18
CA LEU A 12 -6.63 -10.25 1.84
C LEU A 12 -7.47 -9.37 0.91
N ASP A 13 -8.55 -8.83 1.44
CA ASP A 13 -9.32 -7.78 0.76
C ASP A 13 -8.73 -6.39 1.02
N GLU A 14 -9.13 -5.40 0.21
CA GLU A 14 -8.63 -4.02 0.33
C GLU A 14 -8.85 -3.42 1.72
N ARG A 15 -9.95 -3.77 2.40
CA ARG A 15 -10.26 -3.25 3.73
C ARG A 15 -9.29 -3.81 4.77
N GLU A 16 -8.96 -5.10 4.67
CA GLU A 16 -7.95 -5.75 5.52
C GLU A 16 -6.54 -5.22 5.26
N VAL A 17 -6.21 -5.00 3.99
CA VAL A 17 -4.93 -4.43 3.57
C VAL A 17 -4.77 -3.01 4.10
N CYS A 18 -5.75 -2.13 3.87
CA CYS A 18 -5.73 -0.76 4.38
C CYS A 18 -5.66 -0.70 5.91
N LYS A 19 -6.30 -1.63 6.62
CA LYS A 19 -6.22 -1.72 8.09
C LYS A 19 -4.83 -2.16 8.58
N SER A 20 -4.20 -3.11 7.90
CA SER A 20 -2.94 -3.72 8.34
C SER A 20 -1.71 -2.90 7.90
N PHE A 21 -1.76 -2.34 6.69
CA PHE A 21 -0.65 -1.69 6.02
C PHE A 21 -0.89 -0.20 5.75
N GLY A 22 -1.93 0.41 6.33
CA GLY A 22 -2.32 1.80 6.05
C GLY A 22 -1.18 2.82 6.19
N LYS A 23 -0.23 2.60 7.12
CA LYS A 23 0.96 3.46 7.25
C LYS A 23 1.93 3.31 6.08
N GLU A 24 2.15 2.09 5.59
CA GLU A 24 3.04 1.81 4.45
C GLU A 24 2.42 2.28 3.13
N ILE A 25 1.11 2.12 3.01
CA ILE A 25 0.31 2.65 1.91
C ILE A 25 0.44 4.18 1.91
N CYS A 26 0.18 4.84 3.05
CA CYS A 26 0.34 6.29 3.16
C CYS A 26 1.78 6.75 2.88
N ALA A 27 2.80 6.00 3.31
CA ALA A 27 4.21 6.28 2.98
C ALA A 27 4.54 6.08 1.48
N SER A 28 3.62 5.50 0.70
CA SER A 28 3.68 5.39 -0.75
C SER A 28 2.92 6.53 -1.46
N CYS A 29 2.29 7.44 -0.70
CA CYS A 29 1.72 8.70 -1.20
C CYS A 29 2.89 9.58 -1.69
N ILE A 30 2.76 10.11 -2.90
CA ILE A 30 3.77 11.00 -3.52
C ILE A 30 3.70 12.41 -2.90
N ASN A 31 2.56 12.74 -2.28
CA ASN A 31 2.28 14.04 -1.72
C ASN A 31 2.93 14.18 -0.33
N ASP A 32 3.91 15.07 -0.25
CA ASP A 32 4.65 15.49 0.93
C ASP A 32 3.96 16.63 1.70
N LYS A 33 2.83 17.14 1.19
CA LYS A 33 1.97 18.11 1.89
C LYS A 33 1.02 17.35 2.81
N GLY A 34 0.88 17.83 4.06
CA GLY A 34 0.24 17.12 5.18
C GLY A 34 -1.21 16.66 5.01
N ASP A 35 -1.88 16.96 3.90
CA ASP A 35 -3.18 16.42 3.51
C ASP A 35 -3.04 15.63 2.19
N CYS A 36 -2.98 14.30 2.28
CA CYS A 36 -3.10 13.39 1.12
C CYS A 36 -4.60 13.41 0.73
N GLU A 37 -4.94 13.95 -0.45
CA GLU A 37 -6.33 13.96 -0.93
C GLU A 37 -6.81 12.54 -1.24
N SER A 38 -8.13 12.29 -1.37
CA SER A 38 -8.65 10.95 -1.68
C SER A 38 -8.02 10.32 -2.92
N LYS A 39 -7.76 11.12 -3.96
CA LYS A 39 -7.07 10.67 -5.18
C LYS A 39 -5.62 10.26 -4.92
N ASP A 40 -4.97 10.91 -3.95
CA ASP A 40 -3.59 10.63 -3.57
C ASP A 40 -3.52 9.33 -2.78
N CYS A 41 -4.56 9.00 -1.99
CA CYS A 41 -4.71 7.72 -1.30
C CYS A 41 -4.85 6.53 -2.27
N ASP A 42 -5.66 6.68 -3.33
CA ASP A 42 -5.83 5.63 -4.35
C ASP A 42 -4.50 5.36 -5.09
N ILE A 43 -3.80 6.43 -5.46
CA ILE A 43 -2.47 6.34 -6.09
C ILE A 43 -1.46 5.72 -5.12
N ALA A 44 -1.50 6.10 -3.84
CA ALA A 44 -0.63 5.54 -2.81
C ALA A 44 -0.85 4.03 -2.63
N TYR A 45 -2.11 3.58 -2.71
CA TYR A 45 -2.47 2.17 -2.65
C TYR A 45 -1.93 1.39 -3.84
N GLU A 46 -2.15 1.87 -5.07
CA GLU A 46 -1.61 1.24 -6.28
C GLU A 46 -0.08 1.21 -6.27
N ASN A 47 0.57 2.32 -5.89
CA ASN A 47 2.02 2.38 -5.73
C ASN A 47 2.53 1.36 -4.70
N TRP A 48 1.82 1.22 -3.57
CA TRP A 48 2.17 0.25 -2.54
C TRP A 48 2.00 -1.18 -3.06
N LEU A 49 0.94 -1.48 -3.82
CA LEU A 49 0.71 -2.81 -4.41
C LEU A 49 1.85 -3.25 -5.34
N GLU A 50 2.44 -2.32 -6.10
CA GLU A 50 3.54 -2.57 -7.02
C GLU A 50 4.91 -2.67 -6.34
N LYS A 51 5.05 -2.20 -5.10
CA LYS A 51 6.32 -2.31 -4.35
C LYS A 51 6.70 -3.77 -4.12
N GLU A 52 7.97 -4.07 -4.33
CA GLU A 52 8.57 -5.34 -3.94
C GLU A 52 8.64 -5.45 -2.42
N ILE A 53 8.31 -6.62 -1.90
CA ILE A 53 8.47 -6.94 -0.49
C ILE A 53 9.96 -7.13 -0.23
N VAL A 54 10.56 -6.13 0.41
CA VAL A 54 11.94 -6.23 0.89
C VAL A 54 11.91 -7.06 2.17
N ASN A 55 12.00 -8.38 2.01
CA ASN A 55 12.33 -9.25 3.14
C ASN A 55 13.80 -8.98 3.50
N TYR A 56 14.05 -8.14 4.50
CA TYR A 56 15.34 -8.18 5.19
C TYR A 56 15.47 -9.56 5.84
N VAL A 57 16.32 -10.40 5.25
CA VAL A 57 16.76 -11.68 5.82
C VAL A 57 17.67 -11.41 7.01
#